data_AF-A0A4Q3R5R6-F1
#
_entry.id   AF-A0A4Q3R5R6-F1
#
_cell.length_a   1.000
_cell.length_b   1.000
_cell.length_c   1.000
_cell.angle_alpha   90.00
_cell.angle_beta   90.00
_cell.angle_gamma   90.00
#
_symmetry.space_group_name_H-M   'P 1'
#
loop_
_entity.id
_entity.type
_entity.pdbx_description
1 polymer ?
#
loop_
_entity_poly.entity_id
_entity_poly.type
_entity_poly.pdbx_seq_one_letter_code
_entity_poly.pdbx_strand_id
1 'polypeptide(L)' 'LVQKIFPTDANFVLVKMIDATAVYNYLKEKGIIVRNRSNVLLCEDSLRITVGTPEQNKQLLTALNDYKKD' A
#
# COMPACT_ATOMS: atom_id res chain seq x y z
N LEU A 1 5.63 -1.52 -9.53
CA LEU A 1 5.21 -1.22 -8.14
C LEU A 1 4.33 -2.32 -7.56
N VAL A 2 3.14 -2.55 -8.10
CA VAL A 2 2.23 -3.63 -7.67
C VAL A 2 2.63 -4.95 -8.33
N GLN A 3 2.70 -6.04 -7.56
CA GLN A 3 2.88 -7.40 -8.08
C GLN A 3 1.58 -8.20 -8.09
N LYS A 4 0.78 -8.10 -7.02
CA LYS A 4 -0.49 -8.84 -6.91
C LYS A 4 -1.46 -8.11 -5.99
N ILE A 5 -2.73 -8.08 -6.38
CA ILE A 5 -3.83 -7.62 -5.54
C ILE A 5 -4.62 -8.86 -5.12
N PHE A 6 -4.82 -9.06 -3.83
CA PHE A 6 -5.60 -10.18 -3.32
C PHE A 6 -7.09 -9.80 -3.24
N PRO A 7 -8.00 -10.71 -3.64
CA PRO A 7 -9.43 -10.47 -3.47
C PRO A 7 -9.75 -10.34 -1.97
N THR A 8 -10.71 -9.48 -1.66
CA THR A 8 -11.07 -9.13 -0.28
C THR A 8 -12.58 -8.92 -0.21
N ASP A 9 -13.17 -9.38 0.90
CA ASP A 9 -14.57 -9.13 1.26
C ASP A 9 -14.62 -8.25 2.53
N ALA A 10 -13.66 -7.32 2.65
CA ALA A 10 -13.48 -6.46 3.80
C ALA A 10 -13.24 -5.01 3.39
N ASN A 11 -13.19 -4.10 4.36
CA ASN A 11 -12.88 -2.68 4.17
C ASN A 11 -11.38 -2.40 3.95
N PHE A 12 -10.61 -3.37 3.45
CA PHE A 12 -9.21 -3.20 3.11
C PHE A 12 -8.82 -4.10 1.95
N VAL A 13 -7.78 -3.70 1.23
CA VAL A 13 -7.14 -4.47 0.16
C VAL A 13 -5.75 -4.87 0.60
N LEU A 14 -5.38 -6.13 0.38
CA LEU A 14 -4.01 -6.60 0.54
C LEU A 14 -3.33 -6.58 -0.83
N VAL A 15 -2.18 -5.92 -0.90
CA VAL A 15 -1.44 -5.74 -2.15
C VAL A 15 0.01 -6.14 -1.94
N LYS A 16 0.47 -7.14 -2.69
CA LYS A 16 1.88 -7.46 -2.82
C LYS A 16 2.54 -6.44 -3.74
N MET A 17 3.62 -5.84 -3.27
CA MET A 17 4.35 -4.76 -3.93
C MET A 17 5.78 -5.23 -4.23
N ILE A 18 6.48 -4.48 -5.07
CA ILE A 18 7.94 -4.55 -5.17
C ILE A 18 8.47 -3.70 -4.01
N ASP A 19 9.12 -4.33 -3.03
CA ASP A 19 9.71 -3.67 -1.87
C ASP A 19 8.71 -2.84 -1.06
N ALA A 20 7.77 -3.53 -0.42
CA ALA A 20 6.66 -2.88 0.28
C ALA A 20 7.13 -1.97 1.43
N THR A 21 8.30 -2.24 2.01
CA THR A 21 8.86 -1.40 3.08
C THR A 21 9.29 -0.04 2.55
N ALA A 22 9.94 0.03 1.37
CA ALA A 22 10.28 1.31 0.74
C ALA A 22 9.03 2.13 0.42
N VAL A 23 8.00 1.48 -0.16
CA VAL A 23 6.74 2.16 -0.48
C VAL A 23 6.02 2.65 0.77
N TYR A 24 6.00 1.83 1.83
CA TYR A 24 5.42 2.20 3.11
C TYR A 24 6.09 3.46 3.70
N ASN A 25 7.42 3.51 3.69
CA ASN A 25 8.16 4.65 4.21
C ASN A 25 7.85 5.93 3.41
N TYR A 26 7.86 5.84 2.08
CA TYR A 26 7.49 6.96 1.20
C TYR A 26 6.06 7.48 1.47
N LEU A 27 5.08 6.58 1.59
CA LEU A 27 3.70 6.96 1.91
C LEU A 27 3.60 7.61 3.30
N LYS A 28 4.31 7.06 4.28
CA LYS A 28 4.37 7.59 5.65
C LYS A 28 4.94 9.01 5.68
N GLU A 29 5.99 9.29 4.92
CA GLU A 29 6.57 10.64 4.79
C GLU A 29 5.59 11.65 4.18
N LYS A 30 4.67 11.20 3.32
CA LYS A 30 3.57 12.00 2.77
C LYS A 30 2.35 12.10 3.70
N GLY A 31 2.43 11.58 4.91
CA GLY A 31 1.32 11.56 5.87
C GLY A 31 0.24 10.51 5.56
N ILE A 32 0.48 9.60 4.61
CA ILE A 32 -0.47 8.56 4.21
C ILE A 32 -0.12 7.27 4.96
N ILE A 33 -0.95 6.92 5.94
CA ILE A 33 -0.68 5.77 6.81
C ILE A 33 -1.39 4.52 6.31
N VAL A 34 -0.60 3.56 5.83
CA VAL A 34 -1.04 2.20 5.50
C VAL A 34 -0.44 1.18 6.47
N ARG A 35 -0.79 -0.10 6.38
CA ARG A 35 -0.22 -1.14 7.24
C ARG A 35 0.79 -2.00 6.48
N ASN A 36 2.05 -1.93 6.89
CA ASN A 36 3.09 -2.81 6.39
C ASN A 36 2.90 -4.24 6.96
N ARG A 37 2.81 -5.24 6.08
CA ARG A 37 2.68 -6.66 6.41
C ARG A 37 3.84 -7.50 5.89
N SER A 38 4.91 -6.90 5.40
CA SER A 38 6.10 -7.61 4.88
C SER A 38 6.74 -8.58 5.88
N ASN A 39 6.64 -8.29 7.19
CA ASN A 39 7.17 -9.16 8.25
C ASN A 39 6.18 -10.23 8.75
N VAL A 40 5.00 -10.34 8.14
CA VAL A 40 4.01 -11.37 8.49
C VAL A 40 4.21 -12.57 7.56
N LEU A 41 4.26 -13.77 8.15
CA LEU A 41 4.40 -15.03 7.41
C LEU A 41 3.34 -15.11 6.30
N LEU A 42 3.75 -15.52 5.09
CA LEU A 42 2.93 -15.57 3.86
C LEU A 42 2.44 -14.21 3.32
N CYS A 43 2.83 -13.09 3.92
CA CYS A 43 2.51 -11.73 3.47
C CYS A 43 3.75 -10.94 3.06
N GLU A 44 4.81 -11.64 2.63
CA GLU A 44 6.06 -11.05 2.20
C GLU A 44 5.80 -9.96 1.15
N ASP A 45 6.45 -8.82 1.36
CA ASP A 45 6.30 -7.61 0.55
C ASP A 45 4.86 -7.16 0.32
N SER A 46 3.99 -7.27 1.33
CA SER A 46 2.60 -6.87 1.21
C SER A 46 2.24 -5.66 2.07
N LEU A 47 1.44 -4.76 1.50
CA LEU A 47 0.78 -3.66 2.20
C LEU A 47 -0.71 -3.93 2.31
N ARG A 48 -1.28 -3.67 3.49
CA ARG A 48 -2.72 -3.66 3.71
C ARG A 48 -3.21 -2.23 3.74
N ILE A 49 -4.06 -1.90 2.76
CA ILE A 49 -4.61 -0.56 2.54
C ILE A 49 -6.07 -0.58 2.95
N THR A 50 -6.46 0.22 3.95
CA THR A 50 -7.86 0.39 4.32
C THR A 50 -8.56 1.27 3.29
N VAL A 51 -9.78 0.92 2.89
CA VAL A 51 -10.64 1.76 2.04
C VAL A 51 -11.19 2.90 2.89
N GLY A 52 -10.72 4.12 2.63
CA GLY A 52 -11.13 5.34 3.34
C GLY A 52 -12.17 6.14 2.58
N THR A 53 -12.22 7.45 2.84
CA THR A 53 -13.07 8.37 2.07
C THR A 53 -12.57 8.50 0.63
N PRO A 54 -13.42 8.93 -0.33
CA PRO A 54 -13.00 9.13 -1.72
C PRO A 54 -11.78 10.04 -1.87
N GLU A 55 -11.67 11.09 -1.04
CA GLU A 55 -10.54 12.02 -1.04
C GLU A 55 -9.25 11.35 -0.55
N GLN A 56 -9.30 10.57 0.54
CA GLN A 56 -8.16 9.81 1.04
C GLN A 56 -7.70 8.77 0.02
N ASN A 57 -8.64 8.09 -0.62
CA ASN A 57 -8.34 7.10 -1.67
C ASN A 57 -7.67 7.78 -2.87
N LYS A 58 -8.14 8.97 -3.28
CA LYS A 58 -7.51 9.76 -4.36
C LYS A 58 -6.10 10.20 -3.98
N GLN A 59 -5.89 10.69 -2.76
CA GLN A 59 -4.55 11.07 -2.27
C GLN A 59 -3.57 9.90 -2.29
N LEU A 60 -4.01 8.72 -1.84
CA LEU A 60 -3.21 7.50 -1.89
C LEU A 60 -2.86 7.12 -3.34
N LEU A 61 -3.84 7.09 -4.25
CA LEU A 61 -3.62 6.73 -5.64
C LEU A 61 -2.68 7.70 -6.35
N THR A 62 -2.82 9.01 -6.11
CA THR A 62 -1.90 10.01 -6.64
C THR A 62 -0.48 9.79 -6.11
N ALA A 63 -0.31 9.61 -4.80
CA ALA A 63 1.01 9.39 -4.22
C ALA A 63 1.69 8.13 -4.78
N LEU A 64 0.92 7.04 -4.97
CA LEU A 64 1.41 5.79 -5.56
C LEU A 64 1.78 5.94 -7.05
N ASN A 65 1.04 6.74 -7.82
CA ASN A 65 1.38 7.04 -9.22
C ASN A 65 2.65 7.91 -9.34
N ASP A 66 2.85 8.83 -8.40
CA ASP A 66 4.04 9.68 -8.34
C ASP A 66 5.29 8.95 -7.81
N TYR A 67 5.12 7.77 -7.22
CA TYR A 67 6.22 6.98 -6.69
C TYR A 67 7.13 6.48 -7.83
N LYS A 68 8.30 7.09 -7.94
CA LYS A 68 9.37 6.64 -8.81
C LYS A 68 10.39 5.87 -7.97
N LYS A 69 10.65 4.63 -8.37
CA LYS A 69 11.78 3.86 -7.86
C LYS A 69 12.95 4.14 -8.81
N ASP A 70 13.94 4.90 -8.34
CA ASP A 70 15.23 5.05 -9.03
C ASP A 70 15.96 3.70 -9.13
#